data_AF-A0A967CUB4-F1
#
_entry.id   AF-A0A967CUB4-F1
#
_cell.length_a   1.000
_cell.length_b   1.000
_cell.length_c   1.000
_cell.angle_alpha   90.00
_cell.angle_beta   90.00
_cell.angle_gamma   90.00
#
_symmetry.space_group_name_H-M   'P 1'
#
loop_
_entity.id
_entity.type
_entity.pdbx_description
1 polymer ?
#
loop_
_entity_poly.entity_id
_entity_poly.type
_entity_poly.pdbx_seq_one_letter_code
_entity_poly.pdbx_strand_id
1 'polypeptide(L)' 'MLLNDLLALCADAERAADTYETVAREAVRKLIAPQGKVDPKLLEREQFAAHGFAWIATYVAAIRQMRRWAEANAG' A
#
# COMPACT_ATOMS: atom_id res chain seq x y z
N MET A 1 8.56 16.95 20.63
CA MET A 1 7.51 17.65 19.86
C MET A 1 6.30 16.73 19.81
N LEU A 2 5.10 17.24 20.08
CA LEU A 2 3.83 16.51 19.96
C LEU A 2 3.06 17.07 18.76
N LEU A 3 2.48 16.19 17.94
CA LEU A 3 1.61 16.59 16.82
C LEU A 3 0.18 16.72 17.33
N ASN A 4 -0.45 17.87 17.07
CA ASN A 4 -1.88 18.05 17.29
C ASN A 4 -2.67 17.23 16.26
N ASP A 5 -3.88 16.81 16.61
CA ASP A 5 -4.80 16.08 15.73
C ASP A 5 -4.18 14.82 15.09
N LEU A 6 -3.31 14.13 15.85
CA LEU A 6 -2.51 13.01 15.36
C LEU A 6 -3.33 11.94 14.63
N LEU A 7 -4.49 11.54 15.17
CA LEU A 7 -5.33 10.52 14.54
C LEU A 7 -5.94 11.00 13.21
N ALA A 8 -6.32 12.29 13.11
CA ALA A 8 -6.79 12.87 11.87
C ALA A 8 -5.65 12.91 10.82
N LEU A 9 -4.45 13.33 11.22
CA LEU A 9 -3.26 13.30 10.35
C LEU A 9 -2.93 11.87 9.89
N CYS A 10 -3.04 10.88 10.77
CA CYS A 10 -2.88 9.47 10.42
C CYS A 10 -3.96 8.99 9.44
N ALA A 11 -5.21 9.45 9.59
CA ALA A 11 -6.28 9.13 8.64
C ALA A 11 -6.00 9.72 7.26
N ASP A 12 -5.45 10.93 7.18
CA ASP A 12 -5.07 11.58 5.93
C ASP A 12 -3.90 10.86 5.26
N ALA A 13 -2.90 10.47 6.05
CA ALA A 13 -1.76 9.68 5.58
C ALA A 13 -2.19 8.29 5.08
N GLU A 14 -3.12 7.62 5.75
CA GLU A 14 -3.69 6.35 5.28
C GLU A 14 -4.34 6.51 3.91
N ARG A 15 -5.16 7.55 3.70
CA ARG A 15 -5.82 7.79 2.39
C ARG A 15 -4.81 8.04 1.27
N ALA A 16 -3.73 8.78 1.57
CA ALA A 16 -2.64 8.98 0.63
C ALA A 16 -1.92 7.66 0.31
N ALA A 17 -1.65 6.84 1.33
CA ALA A 17 -1.03 5.53 1.18
C ALA A 17 -1.89 4.54 0.38
N ASP A 18 -3.22 4.50 0.61
CA ASP A 18 -4.17 3.69 -0.16
C ASP A 18 -4.19 4.07 -1.65
N THR A 19 -4.12 5.38 -1.93
CA THR A 19 -4.04 5.89 -3.29
C THR A 19 -2.74 5.43 -3.96
N TYR A 20 -1.62 5.54 -3.23
CA TYR A 20 -0.32 5.08 -3.72
C TYR A 20 -0.29 3.57 -3.96
N GLU A 21 -0.81 2.74 -3.04
CA GLU A 21 -0.94 1.30 -3.20
C GLU A 21 -1.73 0.95 -4.48
N THR A 22 -2.85 1.64 -4.71
CA THR A 22 -3.69 1.43 -5.88
C THR A 22 -2.94 1.73 -7.19
N VAL A 23 -2.26 2.88 -7.26
CA VAL A 23 -1.48 3.25 -8.46
C VAL A 23 -0.31 2.30 -8.68
N ALA A 24 0.41 1.93 -7.61
CA ALA A 24 1.52 0.97 -7.67
C ALA A 24 1.04 -0.41 -8.16
N ARG A 25 -0.12 -0.88 -7.67
CA ARG A 25 -0.73 -2.13 -8.13
C ARG A 25 -1.00 -2.10 -9.63
N GLU A 26 -1.63 -1.04 -10.13
CA GLU A 26 -1.93 -0.93 -11.57
C GLU A 26 -0.67 -0.80 -12.42
N ALA A 27 0.36 -0.11 -11.94
CA ALA A 27 1.65 -0.03 -12.61
C ALA A 27 2.31 -1.41 -12.73
N VAL A 28 2.40 -2.16 -11.63
CA VAL A 28 2.95 -3.52 -11.63
C VAL A 28 2.09 -4.47 -12.47
N ARG A 29 0.77 -4.37 -12.39
CA ARG A 29 -0.16 -5.21 -13.18
C ARG A 29 0.07 -5.05 -14.69
N LYS A 30 0.33 -3.83 -15.17
CA LYS A 30 0.68 -3.59 -16.59
C LYS A 30 1.97 -4.29 -17.02
N LEU A 31 2.93 -4.43 -16.10
CA LEU A 31 4.20 -5.10 -16.35
C LEU A 31 4.07 -6.63 -16.37
N ILE A 32 3.33 -7.19 -15.42
CA ILE A 32 3.28 -8.66 -15.21
C ILE A 32 2.06 -9.35 -15.80
N ALA A 33 0.98 -8.60 -16.11
CA ALA A 33 -0.29 -9.15 -16.58
C ALA A 33 -0.89 -8.34 -17.76
N PRO A 34 -0.13 -8.09 -18.84
CA PRO A 34 -0.58 -7.22 -19.95
C PRO A 34 -1.82 -7.75 -20.69
N GLN A 35 -2.06 -9.07 -20.65
CA GLN A 35 -3.24 -9.73 -21.25
C GLN A 35 -4.30 -10.09 -20.19
N GLY A 36 -4.26 -9.44 -19.03
CA GLY A 36 -5.25 -9.62 -17.95
C GLY A 36 -4.95 -10.75 -16.97
N LYS A 37 -4.07 -11.71 -17.33
CA LYS A 37 -3.54 -12.75 -16.43
C LYS A 37 -2.04 -12.57 -16.22
N VAL A 38 -1.55 -12.88 -15.02
CA VAL A 38 -0.12 -12.84 -14.70
C VAL A 38 0.62 -13.84 -15.59
N ASP A 39 1.64 -13.35 -16.29
CA ASP A 39 2.58 -14.16 -17.04
C ASP A 39 3.78 -14.49 -16.13
N PRO A 40 4.08 -15.77 -15.87
CA PRO A 40 5.20 -16.17 -15.01
C PRO A 40 6.56 -15.66 -15.48
N LYS A 41 6.80 -15.56 -16.79
CA LYS A 41 8.06 -15.05 -17.33
C LYS A 41 8.19 -13.54 -17.11
N LEU A 42 7.09 -12.81 -17.25
CA LEU A 42 7.07 -11.38 -16.97
C LEU A 42 7.19 -11.11 -15.47
N LEU A 43 6.55 -11.92 -14.62
CA LEU A 43 6.68 -11.82 -13.18
C LEU A 43 8.13 -12.02 -12.72
N GLU A 44 8.82 -13.02 -13.29
CA GLU A 44 10.24 -13.26 -13.00
C GLU A 44 11.12 -12.11 -13.51
N ARG A 45 10.88 -11.63 -14.75
CA ARG A 45 11.60 -10.49 -15.31
C ARG A 45 11.43 -9.22 -14.46
N GLU A 46 10.23 -9.00 -13.95
CA GLU A 46 9.82 -7.81 -13.20
C GLU A 46 9.79 -8.06 -11.69
N GLN A 47 10.55 -9.06 -11.21
CA GLN A 47 10.54 -9.52 -9.82
C GLN A 47 10.77 -8.37 -8.84
N PHE A 48 11.68 -7.45 -9.15
CA PHE A 48 11.95 -6.28 -8.32
C PHE A 48 10.70 -5.41 -8.14
N ALA A 49 9.99 -5.10 -9.22
CA ALA A 49 8.76 -4.30 -9.16
C ALA A 49 7.65 -5.04 -8.41
N ALA A 50 7.50 -6.35 -8.64
CA ALA A 50 6.52 -7.18 -7.94
C ALA A 50 6.77 -7.24 -6.42
N HIS A 51 8.03 -7.44 -6.01
CA HIS A 51 8.41 -7.46 -4.59
C HIS A 51 8.30 -6.06 -3.97
N GLY A 52 8.68 -5.01 -4.69
CA GLY A 52 8.48 -3.63 -4.27
C GLY A 52 7.01 -3.33 -3.98
N PHE A 53 6.10 -3.78 -4.86
CA PHE A 53 4.66 -3.67 -4.60
C PHE A 53 4.20 -4.48 -3.39
N ALA A 54 4.71 -5.71 -3.20
CA ALA A 54 4.38 -6.51 -2.03
C ALA A 54 4.77 -5.79 -0.71
N TRP A 55 5.93 -5.13 -0.67
CA TRP A 55 6.34 -4.29 0.45
C TRP A 55 5.41 -3.10 0.64
N ILE A 56 5.08 -2.36 -0.42
CA ILE A 56 4.13 -1.24 -0.35
C ILE A 56 2.81 -1.69 0.26
N ALA A 57 2.18 -2.73 -0.30
CA ALA A 57 0.90 -3.25 0.18
C ALA A 57 0.96 -3.69 1.66
N THR A 58 2.08 -4.29 2.08
CA THR A 58 2.30 -4.69 3.48
C THR A 58 2.34 -3.48 4.41
N TYR A 59 3.07 -2.42 4.04
CA TYR A 59 3.15 -1.21 4.86
C TYR A 59 1.84 -0.44 4.90
N VAL A 60 1.11 -0.34 3.79
CA VAL A 60 -0.21 0.30 3.78
C VAL A 60 -1.20 -0.47 4.65
N ALA A 61 -1.18 -1.81 4.59
CA ALA A 61 -1.98 -2.63 5.49
C ALA A 61 -1.60 -2.41 6.97
N ALA A 62 -0.31 -2.31 7.29
CA ALA A 62 0.16 -2.03 8.64
C ALA A 62 -0.30 -0.65 9.15
N ILE A 63 -0.20 0.40 8.34
CA ILE A 63 -0.70 1.75 8.66
C ILE A 63 -2.20 1.69 8.97
N ARG A 64 -2.97 1.03 8.10
CA ARG A 64 -4.42 0.88 8.24
C ARG A 64 -4.81 0.19 9.55
N GLN A 65 -4.13 -0.91 9.90
CA GLN A 65 -4.42 -1.61 11.15
C GLN A 65 -3.96 -0.83 12.38
N MET A 66 -2.82 -0.13 12.30
CA MET A 66 -2.29 0.67 13.40
C MET A 66 -3.20 1.85 13.74
N ARG A 67 -3.70 2.58 12.73
CA ARG A 67 -4.66 3.68 12.97
C ARG A 67 -5.95 3.15 13.58
N ARG A 68 -6.52 2.07 13.02
CA ARG A 68 -7.75 1.45 13.56
C ARG A 68 -7.58 0.99 15.01
N TRP A 69 -6.45 0.39 15.33
CA TRP A 69 -6.11 0.05 16.71
C TRP A 69 -6.08 1.30 17.60
N ALA A 70 -5.41 2.36 17.14
CA ALA A 70 -5.31 3.60 17.92
C ALA A 70 -6.68 4.25 18.14
N GLU A 71 -7.56 4.28 17.13
CA GLU A 71 -8.94 4.79 17.25
C GLU A 71 -9.79 3.97 18.21
N ALA A 72 -9.68 2.64 18.18
CA ALA A 72 -10.41 1.77 19.09
C ALA A 72 -9.97 1.90 20.56
N ASN A 73 -8.78 2.48 20.80
CA ASN A 73 -8.21 2.69 22.13
C ASN A 73 -8.09 4.19 22.49
N ALA A 74 -8.57 5.09 21.62
CA ALA A 74 -8.66 6.50 21.90
C ALA A 74 -9.94 6.72 22.72
N GLY A 75 -9.76 7.02 24.02
CA GLY A 75 -10.85 7.28 24.95
C GLY A 75 -11.68 8.50 24.56
#